data_AF-A0A4Z1KX02-F1
#
_entry.id   AF-A0A4Z1KX02-F1
#
_cell.length_a   1.000
_cell.length_b   1.000
_cell.length_c   1.000
_cell.angle_alpha   90.00
_cell.angle_beta   90.00
_cell.angle_gamma   90.00
#
_symmetry.space_group_name_H-M   'P 1'
#
loop_
_entity.id
_entity.type
_entity.pdbx_description
1 polymer ?
#
loop_
_entity_poly.entity_id
_entity_poly.type
_entity_poly.pdbx_seq_one_letter_code
_entity_poly.pdbx_strand_id
1 'polypeptide(L)'
;MFATYCDLALQSHLRSDPNLFWCLAPNYSSIQIREGDDPEMICGSCKASTCVQHQSPWNRGLTYKQYDFSLAKDEESRKEIEKTTVACPKCYA
;
A
#
# COMPACT_ATOMS: atom_id res chain seq x y z
N MET A 1 -20.09 14.92 14.86
CA MET A 1 -21.02 14.27 13.90
C MET A 1 -20.88 14.84 12.49
N PHE A 2 -20.91 16.17 12.28
CA PHE A 2 -20.72 16.77 10.94
C PHE A 2 -19.28 16.64 10.39
N ALA A 3 -18.25 16.91 11.19
CA ALA A 3 -16.84 16.83 10.75
C ALA A 3 -16.46 15.43 10.24
N THR A 4 -16.79 14.38 11.01
CA THR A 4 -16.52 12.99 10.62
C THR A 4 -17.19 12.62 9.30
N TYR A 5 -18.41 13.10 9.06
CA TYR A 5 -19.10 12.87 7.79
C TYR A 5 -18.39 13.59 6.63
N CYS A 6 -18.02 14.86 6.80
CA CYS A 6 -17.27 15.61 5.80
C CYS A 6 -15.93 14.95 5.46
N ASP A 7 -15.20 14.46 6.45
CA ASP A 7 -13.92 13.77 6.26
C ASP A 7 -14.08 12.50 5.44
N LEU A 8 -15.09 11.67 5.77
CA LEU A 8 -15.37 10.43 5.04
C LEU A 8 -15.86 10.71 3.61
N ALA A 9 -16.71 11.72 3.42
CA ALA A 9 -17.18 12.12 2.09
C ALA A 9 -16.04 12.64 1.22
N LEU A 10 -15.14 13.45 1.79
CA LEU A 10 -13.94 13.94 1.11
C LEU A 10 -13.01 12.78 0.75
N GLN A 11 -12.72 11.88 1.70
CA GLN A 11 -11.89 10.70 1.43
C GLN A 11 -12.49 9.80 0.35
N SER A 12 -13.81 9.62 0.35
CA SER A 12 -14.52 8.85 -0.68
C SER A 12 -14.35 9.48 -2.06
N HIS A 13 -14.56 10.79 -2.16
CA HIS A 13 -14.37 11.53 -3.41
C HIS A 13 -12.92 11.46 -3.91
N LEU A 14 -11.95 11.72 -3.04
CA LEU A 14 -10.54 11.71 -3.40
C LEU A 14 -10.04 10.32 -3.81
N ARG A 15 -10.57 9.24 -3.21
CA ARG A 15 -10.26 7.86 -3.60
C ARG A 15 -10.90 7.45 -4.93
N SER A 16 -11.92 8.18 -5.39
CA SER A 16 -12.58 7.89 -6.66
C SER A 16 -11.85 8.45 -7.87
N ASP A 17 -10.94 9.41 -7.67
CA ASP A 17 -10.13 9.98 -8.75
C ASP A 17 -8.88 9.11 -9.00
N PRO A 18 -8.73 8.49 -10.18
CA PRO A 18 -7.58 7.65 -10.49
C PRO A 18 -6.26 8.41 -10.59
N ASN A 19 -6.29 9.75 -10.67
CA ASN A 19 -5.11 10.59 -10.76
C ASN A 19 -4.64 11.11 -9.39
N LEU A 20 -5.40 10.89 -8.32
CA LEU A 20 -5.04 11.31 -6.97
C LEU A 20 -4.29 10.21 -6.21
N PHE A 21 -3.10 10.53 -5.75
CA PHE A 21 -2.24 9.60 -5.01
C PHE A 21 -1.94 10.14 -3.62
N TRP A 22 -2.05 9.24 -2.64
CA TRP A 22 -1.65 9.49 -1.26
C TRP A 22 -0.16 9.16 -1.07
N CYS A 23 0.54 10.03 -0.35
CA CYS A 23 1.86 9.71 0.16
C CYS A 23 1.75 8.56 1.18
N LEU A 24 2.53 7.49 0.97
CA LEU A 24 2.55 6.31 1.84
C LEU A 24 3.66 6.35 2.90
N ALA A 25 4.45 7.43 2.93
CA ALA A 25 5.52 7.58 3.90
C ALA A 25 4.94 7.72 5.33
N PRO A 26 5.53 7.05 6.33
CA PRO A 26 5.10 7.21 7.72
C PRO A 26 5.14 8.67 8.14
N ASN A 27 4.09 9.16 8.81
CA ASN A 27 3.94 10.54 9.28
C ASN A 27 3.74 11.62 8.20
N TYR A 28 3.56 11.24 6.94
CA TYR A 28 3.19 12.15 5.87
C TYR A 28 1.83 11.77 5.29
N SER A 29 0.97 12.76 5.11
CA SER A 29 -0.40 12.61 4.60
C SER A 29 -0.67 13.56 3.44
N SER A 30 0.36 13.88 2.66
CA SER A 30 0.22 14.69 1.45
C SER A 30 -0.50 13.90 0.35
N ILE A 31 -1.29 14.64 -0.43
CA ILE A 31 -1.96 14.14 -1.63
C ILE A 31 -1.39 14.90 -2.81
N GLN A 32 -1.23 14.21 -3.94
CA GLN A 32 -0.83 14.84 -5.19
C GLN A 32 -1.60 14.28 -6.37
N ILE A 33 -1.84 15.16 -7.33
CA ILE A 33 -2.34 14.79 -8.65
C ILE A 33 -1.14 14.33 -9.48
N ARG A 34 -1.27 13.18 -10.13
CA ARG A 34 -0.31 12.72 -11.13
C ARG A 34 -0.56 13.44 -12.45
N GLU A 35 0.51 13.94 -13.05
CA GLU A 35 0.53 14.37 -14.44
C GLU A 35 1.31 13.33 -15.25
N GLY A 36 0.75 12.85 -16.35
CA GLY A 36 1.39 11.86 -17.23
C GLY A 36 1.20 10.40 -16.81
N ASP A 37 1.98 9.52 -17.44
CA ASP A 37 1.81 8.06 -17.39
C ASP A 37 2.96 7.28 -16.71
N ASP A 38 3.75 7.95 -15.88
CA ASP A 38 4.85 7.32 -15.15
C ASP A 38 4.34 6.29 -14.10
N PRO A 39 4.94 5.09 -14.04
CA PRO A 39 4.53 4.04 -13.10
C PRO A 39 4.92 4.36 -11.65
N GLU A 40 5.83 5.30 -11.46
CA GLU A 40 6.33 5.80 -10.19
C GLU A 40 5.74 7.18 -9.90
N MET A 41 5.19 7.35 -8.72
CA MET A 41 4.82 8.66 -8.17
C MET A 41 5.86 9.03 -7.10
N ILE A 42 6.46 10.21 -7.21
CA ILE A 42 7.40 10.74 -6.20
C ILE A 42 6.72 11.82 -5.39
N CYS A 43 6.72 11.66 -4.06
CA CYS A 43 6.09 12.62 -3.16
C CYS A 43 6.76 14.00 -3.25
N GLY A 44 5.99 15.05 -3.56
CA GLY A 44 6.51 16.42 -3.60
C GLY A 44 7.18 16.85 -2.28
N SER A 45 6.58 16.46 -1.14
CA SER A 45 6.97 16.88 0.21
C SER A 45 8.13 16.07 0.82
N CYS A 46 8.09 14.74 0.74
CA CYS A 46 9.07 13.86 1.41
C CYS A 46 9.97 13.07 0.45
N LYS A 47 9.74 13.16 -0.87
CA LYS A 47 10.47 12.44 -1.92
C LYS A 47 10.37 10.91 -1.86
N ALA A 48 9.49 10.35 -1.03
CA ALA A 48 9.19 8.92 -1.07
C ALA A 48 8.54 8.54 -2.41
N SER A 49 8.94 7.39 -2.94
CA SER A 49 8.43 6.84 -4.19
C SER A 49 7.36 5.79 -3.95
N THR A 50 6.26 5.88 -4.69
CA THR A 50 5.10 4.99 -4.62
C THR A 50 4.81 4.38 -6.00
N CYS A 51 4.50 3.09 -6.02
CA CYS A 51 3.96 2.40 -7.18
C CYS A 51 2.52 2.84 -7.44
N VAL A 52 2.27 3.38 -8.63
CA VAL A 52 0.93 3.83 -9.06
C VAL A 52 -0.05 2.67 -9.12
N GLN A 53 0.36 1.53 -9.69
CA GLN A 53 -0.52 0.38 -9.88
C GLN A 53 -0.89 -0.30 -8.55
N HIS A 54 0.07 -0.48 -7.64
CA HIS A 54 -0.12 -1.26 -6.42
C HIS A 54 -0.40 -0.41 -5.17
N GLN A 55 -0.29 0.92 -5.27
CA GLN A 55 -0.39 1.83 -4.12
C GLN A 55 0.47 1.35 -2.94
N SER A 56 1.71 0.96 -3.25
CA SER A 56 2.70 0.46 -2.28
C SER A 56 4.04 1.16 -2.51
N PRO A 57 5.01 1.07 -1.59
CA PRO A 57 6.35 1.63 -1.81
C PRO A 57 6.95 1.16 -3.13
N TRP A 58 7.57 2.08 -3.86
CA TRP A 58 8.12 1.80 -5.19
C TRP A 58 9.26 0.78 -5.12
N ASN A 59 9.16 -0.28 -5.95
CA ASN A 59 10.13 -1.36 -6.01
C ASN A 59 10.91 -1.29 -7.32
N ARG A 60 12.07 -0.61 -7.32
CA ARG A 60 12.90 -0.36 -8.50
C ARG A 60 13.47 -1.61 -9.21
N GLY A 61 13.28 -2.81 -8.65
CA GLY A 61 13.88 -4.05 -9.15
C GLY A 61 12.88 -5.11 -9.62
N LEU A 62 11.57 -4.89 -9.49
CA LEU A 62 10.56 -5.89 -9.83
C LEU A 62 9.60 -5.35 -10.88
N THR A 63 9.32 -6.16 -11.89
CA THR A 63 8.14 -5.93 -12.75
C THR A 63 6.87 -6.14 -11.93
N TYR A 64 5.75 -5.55 -12.39
CA TYR A 64 4.47 -5.71 -11.70
C TYR A 64 4.11 -7.18 -11.45
N LYS A 65 4.28 -8.05 -12.46
CA LYS A 65 4.02 -9.49 -12.33
C LYS A 65 4.90 -10.18 -11.29
N GLN A 66 6.18 -9.78 -11.19
CA GLN A 66 7.08 -10.36 -10.20
C GLN A 66 6.69 -9.92 -8.79
N TYR A 67 6.27 -8.66 -8.62
CA TYR A 67 5.75 -8.15 -7.35
C TYR A 67 4.47 -8.89 -6.94
N ASP A 68 3.50 -9.03 -7.84
CA ASP A 68 2.25 -9.78 -7.59
C ASP A 68 2.53 -11.23 -7.20
N PHE A 69 3.45 -11.88 -7.91
CA PHE A 69 3.85 -13.25 -7.62
C PHE A 69 4.55 -13.39 -6.27
N SER A 70 5.38 -12.42 -5.85
CA SER A 70 5.96 -12.42 -4.51
C SER A 70 4.89 -12.31 -3.42
N LEU A 71 3.90 -11.42 -3.59
CA LEU A 71 2.80 -11.29 -2.64
C LEU A 71 1.97 -12.58 -2.53
N ALA A 72 1.69 -13.23 -3.66
CA ALA A 72 0.96 -14.50 -3.68
C ALA A 72 1.72 -15.63 -2.96
N LYS A 73 3.04 -15.70 -3.15
CA LYS A 73 3.92 -16.67 -2.46
C LYS A 73 3.98 -16.43 -0.96
N ASP A 74 4.06 -15.18 -0.53
CA ASP A 74 4.09 -14.83 0.89
C ASP A 74 2.77 -15.23 1.57
N GLU A 75 1.64 -15.02 0.89
CA GLU A 75 0.32 -15.44 1.37
C GLU A 75 0.20 -16.97 1.50
N GLU A 76 0.65 -17.71 0.48
CA GLU A 76 0.67 -19.17 0.51
C GLU A 76 1.58 -19.71 1.64
N SER A 77 2.77 -19.13 1.76
CA SER A 77 3.72 -19.48 2.82
C SER A 77 3.13 -19.21 4.20
N ARG A 78 2.45 -18.08 4.40
CA ARG A 78 1.81 -17.75 5.68
C ARG A 78 0.71 -18.76 6.03
N LYS A 79 -0.12 -19.14 5.07
CA LYS A 79 -1.16 -20.18 5.27
C LYS A 79 -0.57 -21.53 5.61
N GLU A 80 0.55 -21.90 5.01
CA GLU A 80 1.23 -23.17 5.30
C GLU A 80 1.86 -23.14 6.69
N ILE A 81 2.49 -22.03 7.07
CA ILE A 81 3.00 -21.81 8.42
C ILE A 81 1.86 -21.97 9.43
N GLU A 82 0.73 -21.27 9.26
CA GLU A 82 -0.43 -21.38 10.16
C GLU A 82 -0.95 -22.81 10.32
N LYS A 83 -0.93 -23.63 9.25
CA LYS A 83 -1.35 -25.03 9.31
C LYS A 83 -0.36 -25.96 10.00
N THR A 84 0.93 -25.67 9.87
CA THR A 84 2.01 -26.58 10.28
C THR A 84 2.63 -26.18 11.62
N THR A 85 2.51 -24.92 12.02
CA THR A 85 2.99 -24.45 13.31
C THR A 85 2.10 -24.97 14.43
N VAL A 86 2.74 -25.45 15.48
CA VAL A 86 2.10 -25.84 16.73
C VAL A 86 2.64 -24.97 17.86
N ALA A 87 1.82 -24.74 18.88
CA ALA A 87 2.22 -23.98 20.06
C ALA A 87 3.46 -24.59 20.71
N CYS A 88 4.38 -23.74 21.17
CA CYS A 88 5.62 -24.21 21.78
C CYS A 88 5.31 -25.01 23.04
N PRO A 89 5.73 -26.28 23.19
CA PRO A 89 5.35 -27.12 24.33
C PRO A 89 5.92 -26.64 25.68
N LYS A 90 6.86 -25.68 25.67
CA LYS A 90 7.49 -25.13 26.87
C LYS A 90 6.80 -23.87 27.40
N CYS A 91 6.25 -23.04 26.52
CA CYS A 91 5.58 -21.78 26.89
C CYS A 91 4.11 -21.69 26.44
N TYR A 92 3.62 -22.67 25.68
CA TYR A 92 2.27 -22.77 25.12
C TYR A 92 1.79 -21.52 24.37
N ALA A 93 2.75 -20.72 23.88
CA ALA A 93 2.52 -19.59 22.98
C ALA A 93 2.57 -20.05 21.52
#